data_AF-I4HHP0-F1
#
_entry.id   AF-I4HHP0-F1
#
_cell.length_a   1.000
_cell.length_b   1.000
_cell.length_c   1.000
_cell.angle_alpha   90.00
_cell.angle_beta   90.00
_cell.angle_gamma   90.00
#
_symmetry.space_group_name_H-M   'P 1'
#
loop_
_entity.id
_entity.type
_entity.pdbx_description
1 polymer ?
#
loop_
_entity_poly.entity_id
_entity_poly.type
_entity_poly.pdbx_seq_one_letter_code
_entity_poly.pdbx_strand_id
1 'polypeptide(L)'
;MNFTTNFKSLSLAGVVFAGTVSAIAVLGLATVKPATAAEFVTFETDPSVSVPNGFVSNPPDSQLVSFSDTLGANLVIGNFGVQGNGQSLAVRVDDASALKMNFSHLMKSLSLDFGNDDPSFSSPGDTAELTLFLGATQVGVVSVPMNRDDIMNQTISFAASGPGQYFDMATFFYNVAVPTPAGTSGLIEVVDNIEFQPAGKAVPEPSTVLGLGLLGLVALVKRQLMPKPDSDKA
;
A
#
# COMPACT_ATOMS: atom_id res chain seq x y z
N MET A 1 74.79 26.77 -31.81
CA MET A 1 73.95 27.92 -32.18
C MET A 1 72.79 28.00 -31.20
N ASN A 2 72.61 29.19 -30.62
CA ASN A 2 71.56 29.55 -29.67
C ASN A 2 70.15 29.39 -30.27
N PHE A 3 69.17 29.04 -29.43
CA PHE A 3 67.91 29.80 -29.36
C PHE A 3 67.37 29.79 -27.92
N THR A 4 67.19 31.01 -27.42
CA THR A 4 66.59 31.42 -26.15
C THR A 4 65.08 31.59 -26.35
N THR A 5 64.25 31.29 -25.35
CA THR A 5 63.09 32.14 -25.04
C THR A 5 62.66 32.01 -23.57
N ASN A 6 62.45 33.18 -22.98
CA ASN A 6 62.14 33.46 -21.58
C ASN A 6 60.71 33.09 -21.18
N PHE A 7 60.54 32.58 -19.96
CA PHE A 7 59.25 32.62 -19.25
C PHE A 7 59.13 33.93 -18.48
N LYS A 8 58.12 34.75 -18.81
CA LYS A 8 57.70 35.88 -17.96
C LYS A 8 56.65 35.40 -16.96
N SER A 9 56.92 35.72 -15.70
CA SER A 9 56.11 35.50 -14.50
C SER A 9 54.80 36.28 -14.51
N LEU A 10 53.76 35.73 -13.86
CA LEU A 10 52.67 36.49 -13.26
C LEU A 10 52.35 35.94 -11.85
N SER A 11 52.83 36.71 -10.86
CA SER A 11 52.23 37.09 -9.57
C SER A 11 51.52 36.05 -8.70
N LEU A 12 52.12 35.81 -7.53
CA LEU A 12 51.61 35.10 -6.36
C LEU A 12 50.79 36.03 -5.45
N ALA A 13 49.52 35.70 -5.24
CA ALA A 13 48.72 36.05 -4.06
C ALA A 13 47.71 34.90 -3.92
N GLY A 14 47.63 34.09 -2.88
CA GLY A 14 48.04 34.23 -1.49
C GLY A 14 46.83 33.77 -0.69
N VAL A 15 46.76 32.51 -0.26
CA VAL A 15 45.89 32.03 0.82
C VAL A 15 46.56 30.86 1.51
N VAL A 16 46.84 31.02 2.80
CA VAL A 16 47.22 29.96 3.76
C VAL A 16 46.02 29.73 4.67
N PHE A 17 45.51 28.50 4.79
CA PHE A 17 44.79 27.91 5.94
C PHE A 17 44.75 26.38 5.69
N ALA A 18 45.49 25.52 6.39
CA ALA A 18 45.28 24.98 7.75
C ALA A 18 44.00 24.11 7.91
N GLY A 19 44.20 22.82 8.26
CA GLY A 19 43.25 22.05 9.08
C GLY A 19 42.45 20.92 8.39
N THR A 20 42.74 19.68 8.81
CA THR A 20 41.90 18.47 9.01
C THR A 20 40.41 18.55 8.60
N VAL A 21 39.75 17.52 8.06
CA VAL A 21 39.45 16.19 8.65
C VAL A 21 39.08 15.22 7.52
N SER A 22 39.55 13.96 7.59
CA SER A 22 39.07 12.87 6.74
C SER A 22 37.56 12.70 6.89
N ALA A 23 36.80 12.86 5.81
CA ALA A 23 35.38 12.52 5.78
C ALA A 23 35.23 10.99 5.94
N ILE A 24 34.82 10.54 7.12
CA ILE A 24 34.28 9.19 7.32
C ILE A 24 32.92 9.19 6.64
N ALA A 25 32.85 8.57 5.46
CA ALA A 25 31.58 8.20 4.86
C ALA A 25 30.91 7.17 5.78
N VAL A 26 29.96 7.62 6.59
CA VAL A 26 29.06 6.72 7.32
C VAL A 26 28.16 6.09 6.26
N LEU A 27 28.55 4.90 5.78
CA LEU A 27 27.66 4.01 5.05
C LEU A 27 26.48 3.72 5.98
N GLY A 28 25.37 4.41 5.76
CA GLY A 28 24.11 4.08 6.42
C GLY A 28 23.71 2.67 6.02
N LEU A 29 23.89 1.71 6.93
CA LEU A 29 23.26 0.40 6.82
C LEU A 29 21.74 0.64 6.85
N ALA A 30 21.14 0.69 5.66
CA ALA A 30 19.70 0.60 5.53
C ALA A 30 19.27 -0.75 6.11
N THR A 31 18.63 -0.73 7.26
CA THR A 31 17.98 -1.92 7.83
C THR A 31 16.83 -2.29 6.91
N VAL A 32 17.03 -3.32 6.09
CA VAL A 32 15.95 -3.88 5.26
C VAL A 32 14.95 -4.51 6.23
N LYS A 33 13.81 -3.84 6.46
CA LYS A 33 12.72 -4.44 7.24
C LYS A 33 12.22 -5.68 6.49
N PRO A 34 12.02 -6.82 7.17
CA PRO A 34 11.44 -7.98 6.53
C PRO A 34 10.06 -7.61 5.98
N ALA A 35 9.82 -7.94 4.72
CA ALA A 35 8.50 -7.84 4.14
C ALA A 35 7.58 -8.81 4.88
N THR A 36 6.39 -8.34 5.26
CA THR A 36 5.29 -9.20 5.71
C THR A 36 4.94 -10.19 4.60
N ALA A 37 4.72 -11.47 4.96
CA ALA A 37 4.34 -12.50 4.00
C ALA A 37 2.97 -12.18 3.36
N ALA A 38 2.74 -12.70 2.16
CA ALA A 38 1.41 -12.76 1.59
C ALA A 38 0.55 -13.78 2.36
N GLU A 39 -0.74 -13.50 2.41
CA GLU A 39 -1.78 -14.26 3.09
C GLU A 39 -2.81 -14.70 2.03
N PHE A 40 -3.45 -15.85 2.27
CA PHE A 40 -4.32 -16.48 1.29
C PHE A 40 -5.63 -16.94 1.92
N VAL A 41 -6.71 -16.90 1.14
CA VAL A 41 -7.99 -17.54 1.44
C VAL A 41 -8.46 -18.25 0.17
N THR A 42 -8.73 -19.56 0.28
CA THR A 42 -9.21 -20.42 -0.81
C THR A 42 -10.46 -21.22 -0.43
N PHE A 43 -10.97 -21.07 0.80
CA PHE A 43 -12.19 -21.70 1.32
C PHE A 43 -12.24 -23.24 1.30
N GLU A 44 -11.16 -23.93 0.92
CA GLU A 44 -11.11 -25.38 0.70
C GLU A 44 -11.35 -26.21 1.98
N THR A 45 -11.13 -25.61 3.16
CA THR A 45 -11.41 -26.23 4.45
C THR A 45 -12.76 -25.84 5.04
N ASP A 46 -13.47 -24.90 4.40
CA ASP A 46 -14.77 -24.45 4.86
C ASP A 46 -15.89 -25.40 4.40
N PRO A 47 -16.90 -25.67 5.26
CA PRO A 47 -18.03 -26.48 4.85
C PRO A 47 -18.92 -25.72 3.87
N SER A 48 -19.49 -26.41 2.87
CA SER A 48 -20.48 -25.81 1.96
C SER A 48 -21.77 -25.46 2.73
N VAL A 49 -21.95 -24.19 3.06
CA VAL A 49 -23.05 -23.71 3.92
C VAL A 49 -23.29 -22.22 3.71
N SER A 50 -24.47 -21.75 4.12
CA SER A 50 -24.70 -20.32 4.31
C SER A 50 -24.00 -19.84 5.57
N VAL A 51 -23.22 -18.76 5.45
CA VAL A 51 -22.44 -18.17 6.55
C VAL A 51 -22.91 -16.73 6.82
N PRO A 52 -22.98 -16.31 8.08
CA PRO A 52 -23.43 -14.96 8.42
C PRO A 52 -22.38 -13.91 8.07
N ASN A 53 -22.81 -12.65 8.06
CA ASN A 53 -21.91 -11.49 7.95
C ASN A 53 -20.84 -11.47 9.05
N GLY A 54 -19.61 -11.15 8.65
CA GLY A 54 -18.43 -11.20 9.52
C GLY A 54 -17.77 -12.58 9.53
N PHE A 55 -18.07 -13.41 8.54
CA PHE A 55 -17.48 -14.73 8.37
C PHE A 55 -15.97 -14.63 8.20
N VAL A 56 -15.22 -15.52 8.86
CA VAL A 56 -13.79 -15.72 8.68
C VAL A 56 -13.59 -17.17 8.29
N SER A 57 -12.83 -17.41 7.23
CA SER A 57 -12.53 -18.77 6.73
C SER A 57 -11.78 -19.60 7.77
N ASN A 58 -11.89 -20.93 7.71
CA ASN A 58 -11.18 -21.82 8.61
C ASN A 58 -9.67 -21.95 8.26
N PRO A 59 -8.78 -22.13 9.26
CA PRO A 59 -7.38 -22.44 8.99
C PRO A 59 -7.22 -23.65 8.02
N PRO A 60 -6.22 -23.64 7.12
CA PRO A 60 -5.02 -22.79 7.13
C PRO A 60 -5.20 -21.41 6.48
N ASP A 61 -6.41 -21.07 6.01
CA ASP A 61 -6.68 -19.77 5.41
C ASP A 61 -6.48 -18.63 6.41
N SER A 62 -6.16 -17.47 5.86
CA SER A 62 -5.82 -16.30 6.64
C SER A 62 -6.98 -15.86 7.52
N GLN A 63 -6.68 -15.65 8.80
CA GLN A 63 -7.62 -15.16 9.80
C GLN A 63 -7.67 -13.62 9.85
N LEU A 64 -7.04 -12.94 8.90
CA LEU A 64 -6.89 -11.48 8.90
C LEU A 64 -7.99 -10.75 8.12
N VAL A 65 -8.87 -11.47 7.44
CA VAL A 65 -9.98 -10.92 6.66
C VAL A 65 -11.29 -11.53 7.12
N SER A 66 -12.33 -10.70 7.18
CA SER A 66 -13.71 -11.13 7.38
C SER A 66 -14.59 -10.66 6.23
N PHE A 67 -15.56 -11.49 5.88
CA PHE A 67 -16.42 -11.31 4.72
C PHE A 67 -17.85 -10.99 5.13
N SER A 68 -18.47 -10.06 4.41
CA SER A 68 -19.86 -9.66 4.57
C SER A 68 -20.49 -9.33 3.22
N ASP A 69 -21.79 -9.44 3.16
CA ASP A 69 -22.67 -8.79 2.19
C ASP A 69 -22.97 -7.35 2.66
N THR A 70 -22.95 -6.37 1.75
CA THR A 70 -23.18 -4.96 2.13
C THR A 70 -24.64 -4.61 2.45
N LEU A 71 -25.61 -5.42 2.02
CA LEU A 71 -27.04 -5.25 2.31
C LEU A 71 -27.55 -6.17 3.43
N GLY A 72 -26.68 -7.01 3.98
CA GLY A 72 -26.93 -7.82 5.16
C GLY A 72 -27.44 -9.23 4.88
N ALA A 73 -27.45 -9.69 3.63
CA ALA A 73 -27.73 -11.08 3.32
C ALA A 73 -26.62 -12.00 3.88
N ASN A 74 -26.91 -13.30 4.01
CA ASN A 74 -25.85 -14.26 4.30
C ASN A 74 -25.06 -14.56 3.03
N LEU A 75 -23.77 -14.78 3.20
CA LEU A 75 -22.92 -15.32 2.14
C LEU A 75 -23.09 -16.84 2.05
N VAL A 76 -22.59 -17.44 0.97
CA VAL A 76 -22.61 -18.89 0.78
C VAL A 76 -21.23 -19.38 0.39
N ILE A 77 -20.73 -20.36 1.16
CA ILE A 77 -19.59 -21.18 0.77
C ILE A 77 -20.11 -22.38 -0.01
N GLY A 78 -19.50 -22.70 -1.14
CA GLY A 78 -19.89 -23.87 -1.92
C GLY A 78 -19.03 -24.09 -3.16
N ASN A 79 -19.25 -25.24 -3.80
CA ASN A 79 -18.69 -25.52 -5.11
C ASN A 79 -19.66 -25.06 -6.20
N PHE A 80 -19.26 -24.05 -6.96
CA PHE A 80 -20.05 -23.42 -8.01
C PHE A 80 -19.68 -23.91 -9.42
N GLY A 81 -19.07 -25.09 -9.53
CA GLY A 81 -18.67 -25.65 -10.81
C GLY A 81 -17.61 -24.79 -11.48
N VAL A 82 -17.85 -24.39 -12.73
CA VAL A 82 -16.90 -23.58 -13.53
C VAL A 82 -16.86 -22.11 -13.13
N GLN A 83 -17.85 -21.63 -12.38
CA GLN A 83 -17.92 -20.26 -11.89
C GLN A 83 -17.06 -20.04 -10.64
N GLY A 84 -16.50 -21.11 -10.06
CA GLY A 84 -15.59 -21.07 -8.91
C GLY A 84 -14.39 -22.01 -9.12
N ASN A 85 -13.48 -22.07 -8.15
CA ASN A 85 -12.33 -22.96 -8.18
C ASN A 85 -12.31 -23.87 -6.95
N GLY A 86 -13.11 -24.95 -6.99
CA GLY A 86 -13.27 -25.80 -5.82
C GLY A 86 -14.34 -25.25 -4.88
N GLN A 87 -13.99 -24.97 -3.63
CA GLN A 87 -14.88 -24.25 -2.71
C GLN A 87 -14.64 -22.75 -2.84
N SER A 88 -15.68 -21.99 -3.15
CA SER A 88 -15.57 -20.54 -3.31
C SER A 88 -16.60 -19.82 -2.44
N LEU A 89 -16.49 -18.50 -2.35
CA LEU A 89 -17.44 -17.64 -1.63
C LEU A 89 -18.37 -16.94 -2.60
N ALA A 90 -19.66 -16.98 -2.33
CA ALA A 90 -20.66 -16.27 -3.10
C ALA A 90 -21.47 -15.25 -2.27
N VAL A 91 -21.70 -14.08 -2.85
CA VAL A 91 -22.70 -13.11 -2.41
C VAL A 91 -24.01 -13.50 -3.07
N ARG A 92 -24.95 -14.06 -2.30
CA ARG A 92 -26.20 -14.54 -2.88
C ARG A 92 -27.22 -13.42 -2.94
N VAL A 93 -27.80 -13.28 -4.14
CA VAL A 93 -28.91 -12.42 -4.58
C VAL A 93 -28.41 -11.43 -5.63
N ASP A 94 -29.14 -11.34 -6.75
CA ASP A 94 -28.88 -10.40 -7.83
C ASP A 94 -29.39 -8.99 -7.47
N ASP A 95 -28.82 -8.39 -6.42
CA ASP A 95 -29.15 -7.04 -5.95
C ASP A 95 -27.93 -6.11 -5.96
N ALA A 96 -28.10 -4.92 -5.38
CA ALA A 96 -27.03 -3.91 -5.32
C ALA A 96 -26.05 -4.17 -4.15
N SER A 97 -26.07 -5.36 -3.55
CA SER A 97 -25.05 -5.75 -2.58
C SER A 97 -23.70 -5.95 -3.27
N ALA A 98 -22.66 -5.95 -2.46
CA ALA A 98 -21.29 -6.18 -2.88
C ALA A 98 -20.64 -7.08 -1.84
N LEU A 99 -19.63 -7.84 -2.25
CA LEU A 99 -18.77 -8.53 -1.29
C LEU A 99 -17.94 -7.48 -0.55
N LYS A 100 -18.06 -7.44 0.77
CA LYS A 100 -17.25 -6.62 1.66
C LYS A 100 -16.19 -7.46 2.35
N MET A 101 -14.94 -7.04 2.23
CA MET A 101 -13.78 -7.61 2.92
C MET A 101 -13.27 -6.60 3.96
N ASN A 102 -13.32 -6.93 5.25
CA ASN A 102 -12.72 -6.12 6.31
C ASN A 102 -11.42 -6.79 6.78
N PHE A 103 -10.32 -6.06 6.74
CA PHE A 103 -9.00 -6.53 7.14
C PHE A 103 -8.65 -6.04 8.55
N SER A 104 -8.06 -6.91 9.36
CA SER A 104 -7.61 -6.56 10.73
C SER A 104 -6.30 -5.76 10.74
N HIS A 105 -5.67 -5.57 9.58
CA HIS A 105 -4.45 -4.81 9.38
C HIS A 105 -4.58 -3.93 8.13
N LEU A 106 -3.72 -2.91 8.05
CA LEU A 106 -3.51 -2.18 6.79
C LEU A 106 -2.90 -3.11 5.76
N MET A 107 -3.53 -3.17 4.60
CA MET A 107 -3.11 -3.93 3.43
C MET A 107 -2.42 -3.00 2.43
N LYS A 108 -1.47 -3.56 1.67
CA LYS A 108 -0.81 -2.89 0.54
C LYS A 108 -1.04 -3.57 -0.79
N SER A 109 -1.61 -4.78 -0.79
CA SER A 109 -2.07 -5.45 -1.99
C SER A 109 -3.25 -6.35 -1.69
N LEU A 110 -4.09 -6.56 -2.70
CA LEU A 110 -5.20 -7.50 -2.73
C LEU A 110 -5.35 -7.99 -4.17
N SER A 111 -5.56 -9.29 -4.34
CA SER A 111 -5.89 -9.96 -5.58
C SER A 111 -6.97 -10.99 -5.29
N LEU A 112 -7.92 -11.17 -6.20
CA LEU A 112 -8.90 -12.24 -6.14
C LEU A 112 -9.32 -12.66 -7.55
N ASP A 113 -9.68 -13.93 -7.68
CA ASP A 113 -10.31 -14.45 -8.88
C ASP A 113 -11.83 -14.31 -8.75
N PHE A 114 -12.50 -14.05 -9.87
CA PHE A 114 -13.95 -13.88 -9.92
C PHE A 114 -14.58 -14.63 -11.08
N GLY A 115 -15.81 -15.09 -10.88
CA GLY A 115 -16.64 -15.77 -11.88
C GLY A 115 -18.13 -15.43 -11.74
N ASN A 116 -18.99 -16.14 -12.48
CA ASN A 116 -20.43 -15.84 -12.61
C ASN A 116 -20.71 -14.48 -13.29
N ASP A 117 -19.86 -14.08 -14.25
CA ASP A 117 -20.04 -12.90 -15.08
C ASP A 117 -20.96 -13.19 -16.29
N ASP A 118 -22.13 -13.78 -16.04
CA ASP A 118 -23.00 -14.37 -17.06
C ASP A 118 -23.38 -13.35 -18.19
N PRO A 119 -23.12 -13.66 -19.48
CA PRO A 119 -23.46 -12.81 -20.60
C PRO A 119 -24.97 -12.57 -20.77
N SER A 120 -25.82 -13.38 -20.14
CA SER A 120 -27.28 -13.24 -20.12
C SER A 120 -27.76 -12.13 -19.19
N PHE A 121 -26.92 -11.74 -18.23
CA PHE A 121 -27.25 -10.73 -17.20
C PHE A 121 -26.31 -9.51 -17.21
N SER A 122 -25.37 -9.47 -18.16
CA SER A 122 -24.42 -8.37 -18.35
C SER A 122 -24.41 -7.88 -19.80
N SER A 123 -23.82 -6.72 -20.05
CA SER A 123 -23.56 -6.14 -21.37
C SER A 123 -22.06 -5.97 -21.64
N PRO A 124 -21.61 -6.00 -22.91
CA PRO A 124 -20.24 -5.66 -23.25
C PRO A 124 -19.84 -4.28 -22.71
N GLY A 125 -18.75 -4.22 -21.95
CA GLY A 125 -18.26 -3.01 -21.31
C GLY A 125 -18.64 -2.87 -19.83
N ASP A 126 -19.55 -3.71 -19.32
CA ASP A 126 -19.76 -3.84 -17.88
C ASP A 126 -18.48 -4.35 -17.19
N THR A 127 -18.30 -3.99 -15.92
CA THR A 127 -17.03 -4.19 -15.23
C THR A 127 -17.18 -4.83 -13.87
N ALA A 128 -16.19 -5.64 -13.49
CA ALA A 128 -15.94 -5.99 -12.10
C ALA A 128 -15.16 -4.85 -11.43
N GLU A 129 -15.63 -4.36 -10.28
CA GLU A 129 -15.04 -3.23 -9.56
C GLU A 129 -14.56 -3.64 -8.17
N LEU A 130 -13.30 -3.34 -7.87
CA LEU A 130 -12.69 -3.47 -6.56
C LEU A 130 -12.47 -2.07 -5.98
N THR A 131 -13.28 -1.68 -5.00
CA THR A 131 -13.17 -0.38 -4.32
C THR A 131 -12.45 -0.54 -2.98
N LEU A 132 -11.49 0.33 -2.69
CA LEU A 132 -10.60 0.25 -1.53
C LEU A 132 -10.86 1.41 -0.58
N PHE A 133 -10.84 1.13 0.72
CA PHE A 133 -11.16 2.10 1.75
C PHE A 133 -10.15 2.09 2.89
N LEU A 134 -9.93 3.27 3.48
CA LEU A 134 -9.26 3.46 4.76
C LEU A 134 -10.28 4.06 5.75
N GLY A 135 -10.77 3.22 6.65
CA GLY A 135 -11.95 3.53 7.46
C GLY A 135 -13.16 3.84 6.56
N ALA A 136 -13.74 5.03 6.70
CA ALA A 136 -14.87 5.47 5.88
C ALA A 136 -14.47 6.16 4.55
N THR A 137 -13.17 6.32 4.30
CA THR A 137 -12.68 7.09 3.13
C THR A 137 -12.31 6.14 2.01
N GLN A 138 -12.90 6.31 0.82
CA GLN A 138 -12.44 5.62 -0.38
C GLN A 138 -11.04 6.12 -0.78
N VAL A 139 -10.09 5.20 -0.91
CA VAL A 139 -8.68 5.50 -1.26
C VAL A 139 -8.28 4.97 -2.63
N GLY A 140 -9.11 4.14 -3.27
CA GLY A 140 -8.85 3.64 -4.61
C GLY A 140 -10.04 2.89 -5.21
N VAL A 141 -10.00 2.71 -6.52
CA VAL A 141 -10.86 1.79 -7.26
C VAL A 141 -10.05 1.17 -8.39
N VAL A 142 -10.21 -0.13 -8.59
CA VAL A 142 -9.72 -0.88 -9.74
C VAL A 142 -10.94 -1.42 -10.48
N SER A 143 -10.91 -1.39 -11.80
CA SER A 143 -12.00 -1.87 -12.64
C SER A 143 -11.43 -2.75 -13.74
N VAL A 144 -12.06 -3.91 -13.95
CA VAL A 144 -11.71 -4.89 -14.99
C VAL A 144 -12.96 -5.11 -15.85
N PRO A 145 -12.89 -4.91 -17.18
CA PRO A 145 -13.96 -5.31 -18.07
C PRO A 145 -14.20 -6.83 -17.98
N MET A 146 -15.44 -7.22 -17.74
CA MET A 146 -15.81 -8.64 -17.69
C MET A 146 -15.69 -9.25 -19.08
N ASN A 147 -15.13 -10.46 -19.19
CA ASN A 147 -15.07 -11.21 -20.44
C ASN A 147 -16.41 -11.89 -20.78
N ARG A 148 -17.30 -12.02 -19.81
CA ARG A 148 -18.69 -12.46 -19.93
C ARG A 148 -18.81 -13.89 -20.45
N ASP A 149 -18.04 -14.80 -19.86
CA ASP A 149 -18.01 -16.20 -20.27
C ASP A 149 -18.49 -17.18 -19.18
N ASP A 150 -18.97 -16.66 -18.04
CA ASP A 150 -19.59 -17.42 -16.96
C ASP A 150 -18.65 -18.45 -16.32
N ILE A 151 -17.33 -18.17 -16.38
CA ILE A 151 -16.28 -19.01 -15.79
C ILE A 151 -15.30 -18.18 -14.98
N MET A 152 -14.72 -18.78 -13.94
CA MET A 152 -13.70 -18.10 -13.12
C MET A 152 -12.33 -18.15 -13.80
N ASN A 153 -12.05 -17.17 -14.67
CA ASN A 153 -10.79 -17.07 -15.40
C ASN A 153 -10.22 -15.63 -15.45
N GLN A 154 -10.81 -14.71 -14.69
CA GLN A 154 -10.34 -13.34 -14.55
C GLN A 154 -9.92 -13.07 -13.09
N THR A 155 -8.90 -12.22 -12.97
CA THR A 155 -8.37 -11.77 -11.69
C THR A 155 -8.43 -10.25 -11.65
N ILE A 156 -8.87 -9.69 -10.52
CA ILE A 156 -8.76 -8.25 -10.22
C ILE A 156 -7.75 -8.05 -9.11
N SER A 157 -6.85 -7.07 -9.27
CA SER A 157 -5.79 -6.84 -8.30
C SER A 157 -5.46 -5.38 -8.10
N PHE A 158 -5.03 -5.07 -6.88
CA PHE A 158 -4.43 -3.82 -6.48
C PHE A 158 -3.08 -4.09 -5.82
N ALA A 159 -2.09 -3.26 -6.14
CA ALA A 159 -0.82 -3.21 -5.44
C ALA A 159 -0.36 -1.77 -5.26
N ALA A 160 0.01 -1.41 -4.03
CA ALA A 160 0.52 -0.10 -3.70
C ALA A 160 1.79 0.21 -4.50
N SER A 161 1.79 1.34 -5.22
CA SER A 161 2.95 1.81 -5.99
C SER A 161 3.90 2.71 -5.18
N GLY A 162 3.50 3.10 -3.96
CA GLY A 162 4.28 3.99 -3.11
C GLY A 162 3.73 4.10 -1.67
N PRO A 163 4.42 4.86 -0.80
CA PRO A 163 4.05 5.00 0.60
C PRO A 163 2.66 5.61 0.77
N GLY A 164 1.91 5.14 1.76
CA GLY A 164 0.60 5.69 2.14
C GLY A 164 -0.58 5.19 1.31
N GLN A 165 -0.34 4.37 0.28
CA GLN A 165 -1.40 3.67 -0.46
C GLN A 165 -1.79 2.38 0.27
N TYR A 166 -2.57 2.53 1.35
CA TYR A 166 -3.03 1.41 2.17
C TYR A 166 -4.55 1.45 2.34
N PHE A 167 -5.13 0.30 2.60
CA PHE A 167 -6.56 0.12 2.87
C PHE A 167 -6.75 -0.86 4.01
N ASP A 168 -7.87 -0.76 4.72
CA ASP A 168 -8.32 -1.72 5.75
C ASP A 168 -9.66 -2.39 5.38
N MET A 169 -10.27 -1.96 4.28
CA MET A 169 -11.51 -2.53 3.78
C MET A 169 -11.53 -2.47 2.25
N ALA A 170 -12.15 -3.47 1.62
CA ALA A 170 -12.42 -3.48 0.19
C ALA A 170 -13.86 -3.94 -0.08
N THR A 171 -14.45 -3.47 -1.17
CA THR A 171 -15.66 -4.07 -1.75
C THR A 171 -15.39 -4.58 -3.15
N PHE A 172 -15.96 -5.73 -3.50
CA PHE A 172 -15.99 -6.26 -4.86
C PHE A 172 -17.44 -6.31 -5.35
N PHE A 173 -17.70 -5.79 -6.55
CA PHE A 173 -19.04 -5.62 -7.10
C PHE A 173 -19.04 -5.73 -8.63
N TYR A 174 -20.10 -6.29 -9.20
CA TYR A 174 -20.35 -6.22 -10.64
C TYR A 174 -21.14 -4.98 -11.03
N ASN A 175 -20.46 -3.99 -11.62
CA ASN A 175 -21.08 -2.79 -12.16
C ASN A 175 -21.69 -3.07 -13.54
N VAL A 176 -22.91 -3.61 -13.53
CA VAL A 176 -23.70 -3.94 -14.73
C VAL A 176 -24.74 -2.88 -15.04
N ALA A 177 -24.85 -2.51 -16.32
CA ALA A 177 -25.85 -1.56 -16.79
C ALA A 177 -27.25 -2.18 -16.96
N VAL A 178 -27.34 -3.51 -17.05
CA VAL A 178 -28.59 -4.24 -17.24
C VAL A 178 -29.25 -4.47 -15.89
N PRO A 179 -30.54 -4.11 -15.70
CA PRO A 179 -31.26 -4.53 -14.51
C PRO A 179 -31.38 -6.05 -14.51
N THR A 180 -30.99 -6.68 -13.40
CA THR A 180 -31.21 -8.11 -13.18
C THR A 180 -32.71 -8.43 -13.16
N PRO A 181 -33.12 -9.71 -13.12
CA PRO A 181 -34.53 -10.06 -12.94
C PRO A 181 -35.19 -9.40 -11.72
N ALA A 182 -34.40 -8.97 -10.73
CA ALA A 182 -34.84 -8.22 -9.56
C ALA A 182 -34.99 -6.70 -9.81
N GLY A 183 -34.62 -6.19 -10.99
CA GLY A 183 -34.72 -4.78 -11.36
C GLY A 183 -33.57 -3.92 -10.82
N THR A 184 -32.49 -4.53 -10.33
CA THR A 184 -31.34 -3.90 -9.67
C THR A 184 -30.07 -4.07 -10.48
N SER A 185 -29.08 -3.19 -10.26
CA SER A 185 -27.71 -3.36 -10.74
C SER A 185 -26.94 -4.27 -9.79
N GLY A 186 -26.11 -5.18 -10.32
CA GLY A 186 -25.30 -6.13 -9.55
C GLY A 186 -25.62 -7.57 -9.94
N LEU A 187 -24.62 -8.46 -9.92
CA LEU A 187 -24.81 -9.90 -10.13
C LEU A 187 -24.34 -10.62 -8.87
N ILE A 188 -24.76 -11.88 -8.69
CA ILE A 188 -24.11 -12.76 -7.72
C ILE A 188 -22.59 -12.78 -7.95
N GLU A 189 -21.81 -12.28 -7.00
CA GLU A 189 -20.36 -12.41 -7.04
C GLU A 189 -19.94 -13.80 -6.56
N VAL A 190 -19.14 -14.52 -7.34
CA VAL A 190 -18.41 -15.72 -6.90
C VAL A 190 -16.92 -15.42 -6.92
N VAL A 191 -16.26 -15.53 -5.77
CA VAL A 191 -14.83 -15.19 -5.61
C VAL A 191 -14.03 -16.31 -4.97
N ASP A 192 -12.75 -16.38 -5.33
CA ASP A 192 -11.81 -17.36 -4.80
C ASP A 192 -10.35 -16.86 -4.90
N ASN A 193 -9.39 -17.68 -4.46
CA ASN A 193 -7.96 -17.45 -4.57
C ASN A 193 -7.55 -16.05 -4.10
N ILE A 194 -8.09 -15.63 -2.95
CA ILE A 194 -7.90 -14.28 -2.43
C ILE A 194 -6.50 -14.20 -1.82
N GLU A 195 -5.62 -13.41 -2.43
CA GLU A 195 -4.28 -13.13 -1.95
C GLU A 195 -4.18 -11.67 -1.50
N PHE A 196 -3.63 -11.44 -0.31
CA PHE A 196 -3.38 -10.09 0.17
C PHE A 196 -2.10 -10.00 0.98
N GLN A 197 -1.55 -8.79 1.07
CA GLN A 197 -0.32 -8.56 1.82
C GLN A 197 -0.51 -7.42 2.82
N PRO A 198 -0.31 -7.68 4.12
CA PRO A 198 -0.24 -6.62 5.11
C PRO A 198 0.87 -5.62 4.76
N ALA A 199 0.68 -4.34 5.03
CA ALA A 199 1.69 -3.29 4.86
C ALA A 199 2.89 -3.45 5.81
N GLY A 200 2.80 -4.37 6.79
CA GLY A 200 3.75 -4.52 7.89
C GLY A 200 3.61 -3.40 8.93
N LYS A 201 4.27 -3.54 10.08
CA LYS A 201 4.39 -2.41 11.04
C LYS A 201 5.33 -1.34 10.47
N ALA A 202 4.79 -0.36 9.76
CA ALA A 202 5.36 0.98 9.71
C ALA A 202 4.42 1.84 10.56
N VAL A 203 4.81 2.27 11.78
CA VAL A 203 5.53 3.53 12.05
C VAL A 203 6.25 3.45 13.42
N PRO A 204 7.58 3.63 13.54
CA PRO A 204 8.16 4.35 14.67
C PRO A 204 7.75 5.82 14.52
N GLU A 205 7.20 6.39 15.60
CA GLU A 205 6.86 7.81 15.78
C GLU A 205 7.82 8.76 15.04
N PRO A 206 7.36 9.93 14.56
CA PRO A 206 8.20 10.89 13.85
C PRO A 206 9.50 11.05 14.61
N SER A 207 10.62 10.77 13.93
CA SER A 207 11.91 11.11 14.47
C SER A 207 11.93 12.62 14.63
N THR A 208 11.67 13.10 15.85
CA THR A 208 12.03 14.42 16.32
C THR A 208 13.55 14.51 16.29
N VAL A 209 14.11 14.57 15.09
CA VAL A 209 15.54 14.76 14.82
C VAL A 209 15.63 15.97 13.91
N LEU A 210 15.24 17.12 14.46
CA LEU A 210 15.68 18.46 14.06
C LEU A 210 15.40 19.42 15.23
N GLY A 211 15.75 18.97 16.43
CA GLY A 211 15.56 19.71 17.68
C GLY A 211 16.80 19.70 18.57
N LEU A 212 18.02 19.56 18.01
CA LEU A 212 19.28 19.75 18.74
C LEU A 212 20.37 20.28 17.80
N GLY A 213 20.15 21.47 17.23
CA GLY A 213 21.12 22.11 16.32
C GLY A 213 21.16 23.64 16.38
N LEU A 214 20.51 24.27 17.37
CA LEU A 214 20.43 25.74 17.50
C LEU A 214 20.97 26.26 18.84
N LEU A 215 21.78 25.47 19.56
CA LEU A 215 22.35 25.85 20.86
C LEU A 215 23.81 26.37 20.80
N GLY A 216 24.28 26.82 19.64
CA GLY A 216 25.67 27.29 19.57
C GLY A 216 25.92 28.28 18.45
N LEU A 217 25.36 29.49 18.51
CA LEU A 217 25.89 30.64 17.73
C LEU A 217 25.32 32.02 18.09
N VAL A 218 24.98 32.35 19.35
CA VAL A 218 24.84 33.77 19.76
C VAL A 218 25.25 33.99 21.22
N ALA A 219 26.53 33.77 21.52
CA ALA A 219 27.15 34.27 22.75
C ALA A 219 28.61 34.66 22.50
N LEU A 220 28.87 35.56 21.55
CA LEU A 220 30.09 36.36 21.59
C LEU A 220 29.99 37.68 20.82
N VAL A 221 28.99 38.50 21.16
CA VAL A 221 29.07 39.95 20.90
C VAL A 221 29.00 40.66 22.24
N LYS A 222 30.14 40.68 22.94
CA LYS A 222 30.48 41.72 23.92
C LYS A 222 31.93 41.56 24.40
N ARG A 223 32.85 42.23 23.71
CA ARG A 223 33.92 43.06 24.30
C ARG A 223 34.90 43.48 23.21
N GLN A 224 34.58 44.59 22.55
CA GLN A 224 35.61 45.59 22.34
C GLN A 224 35.35 46.69 23.38
N LEU A 225 36.38 46.98 24.18
CA LEU A 225 36.87 48.31 24.56
C LEU A 225 37.64 48.24 25.91
N MET A 226 38.98 48.12 25.77
CA MET A 226 40.08 48.77 26.53
C MET A 226 40.24 48.51 28.05
N PRO A 227 41.41 48.82 28.70
CA PRO A 227 42.78 49.06 28.21
C PRO A 227 43.81 48.07 28.83
N LYS A 228 45.06 48.09 28.34
CA LYS A 228 46.20 47.33 28.87
C LYS A 228 46.79 48.07 30.08
N PRO A 229 46.94 47.44 31.27
CA PRO A 229 47.67 48.04 32.38
C PRO A 229 49.18 47.80 32.23
N ASP A 230 49.92 48.80 32.71
CA ASP A 230 51.38 48.90 32.75
C ASP A 230 52.05 47.67 33.37
N SER A 231 53.23 47.35 32.84
CA SER A 231 54.18 46.40 33.42
C SER A 231 55.41 47.17 33.88
N ASP A 232 55.39 47.60 35.14
CA ASP A 232 56.61 47.92 35.88
C ASP A 232 57.41 46.64 36.13
N LYS A 233 58.66 46.60 35.64
CA LYS A 233 59.78 45.93 36.31
C LYS A 233 61.12 46.58 35.96
N ALA A 234 61.81 46.95 37.04
CA ALA A 234 63.23 47.30 37.23
C ALA A 234 63.68 48.70 36.81
#